data_AF-A0AAP0X222-F1
#
_entry.id   AF-A0AAP0X222-F1
#
_cell.length_a   1.000
_cell.length_b   1.000
_cell.length_c   1.000
_cell.angle_alpha   90.00
_cell.angle_beta   90.00
_cell.angle_gamma   90.00
#
_symmetry.space_group_name_H-M   'P 1'
#
loop_
_entity.id
_entity.type
_entity.pdbx_description
1 polymer ?
#
loop_
_entity_poly.entity_id
_entity_poly.type
_entity_poly.pdbx_seq_one_letter_code
_entity_poly.pdbx_strand_id
1 'polypeptide(L)'
;MEPSKCLFPQEIVKNIKTPLFLVNPAYDFWQIQNILVPGASDPHGNWRKCRLNIHYCNTSQIEILQGFRNSLLKALGEFQQNKEGGMFINSCFIHCQTWVAETWHLRSSPRIKE
;
A
#
# COMPACT_ATOMS: atom_id res chain seq x y z
N MET A 1 20.09 12.21 -9.04
CA MET A 1 19.28 10.98 -8.93
C MET A 1 19.02 10.47 -10.34
N GLU A 2 19.20 9.18 -10.60
CA GLU A 2 18.85 8.58 -11.90
C GLU A 2 17.37 8.83 -12.23
N PRO A 3 17.00 9.25 -13.44
CA PRO A 3 15.62 9.63 -13.77
C PRO A 3 14.57 8.56 -13.45
N SER A 4 14.91 7.28 -13.63
CA SER A 4 14.01 6.15 -13.32
C SER A 4 13.67 6.05 -11.82
N LYS A 5 14.56 6.49 -10.94
CA LYS A 5 14.33 6.47 -9.50
C LYS A 5 13.23 7.44 -9.07
N CYS A 6 12.94 8.48 -9.86
CA CYS A 6 11.85 9.42 -9.60
C CYS A 6 10.46 8.76 -9.63
N LEU A 7 10.32 7.57 -10.23
CA LEU A 7 9.07 6.82 -10.23
C LEU A 7 8.78 6.12 -8.90
N PHE A 8 9.76 6.06 -7.99
CA PHE A 8 9.63 5.42 -6.70
C PHE A 8 9.33 6.46 -5.61
N PRO A 9 8.18 6.36 -4.92
CA PRO A 9 7.80 7.32 -3.88
C PRO A 9 8.90 7.54 -2.84
N GLN A 10 9.57 6.49 -2.37
CA GLN A 10 10.63 6.61 -1.35
C GLN A 10 11.84 7.45 -1.79
N GLU A 11 12.01 7.70 -3.10
CA GLU A 11 13.09 8.53 -3.62
C GLU A 11 12.63 9.95 -3.96
N ILE A 12 11.47 10.11 -4.61
CA ILE A 12 10.99 11.43 -5.01
C ILE A 12 10.58 12.27 -3.80
N VAL A 13 9.99 11.68 -2.76
CA VAL A 13 9.53 12.43 -1.57
C VAL A 13 10.64 13.16 -0.84
N LYS A 14 11.89 12.66 -0.91
CA LYS A 14 13.06 13.30 -0.32
C LYS A 14 13.38 14.67 -0.93
N ASN A 15 12.87 14.94 -2.13
CA ASN A 15 13.15 16.16 -2.90
C ASN A 15 11.93 17.08 -3.02
N ILE A 16 10.75 16.65 -2.53
CA ILE A 16 9.54 17.46 -2.55
C ILE A 16 9.62 18.51 -1.43
N LYS A 17 9.48 19.79 -1.81
CA LYS A 17 9.49 20.92 -0.86
C LYS A 17 8.09 21.37 -0.43
N THR A 18 7.07 21.01 -1.21
CA THR A 18 5.68 21.35 -0.88
C THR A 18 5.16 20.40 0.19
N PRO A 19 4.33 20.87 1.14
CA PRO A 19 3.67 19.98 2.08
C PRO A 19 2.99 18.82 1.36
N LEU A 20 3.20 17.61 1.86
CA LEU A 20 2.77 16.37 1.20
C LEU A 20 1.98 15.51 2.17
N PHE A 21 0.81 15.04 1.72
CA PHE A 21 0.01 14.08 2.47
C PHE A 21 -0.10 12.77 1.69
N LEU A 22 0.51 11.70 2.20
CA LEU A 22 0.50 10.39 1.56
C LEU A 22 -0.73 9.59 1.98
N VAL A 23 -1.53 9.14 1.02
CA VAL A 23 -2.69 8.26 1.27
C VAL A 23 -2.46 6.95 0.53
N ASN A 24 -2.31 5.84 1.26
CA ASN A 24 -2.10 4.54 0.63
C ASN A 24 -2.58 3.39 1.53
N PRO A 25 -3.30 2.38 1.00
CA PRO A 25 -3.57 1.16 1.74
C PRO A 25 -2.30 0.30 1.84
N ALA A 26 -2.05 -0.27 3.02
CA ALA A 26 -0.90 -1.16 3.23
C ALA A 26 -1.03 -2.49 2.46
N TYR A 27 -2.26 -2.85 2.07
CA TYR A 27 -2.57 -3.99 1.22
C TYR A 27 -3.24 -3.51 -0.07
N ASP A 28 -2.54 -2.66 -0.83
CA ASP A 28 -3.01 -2.25 -2.15
C ASP A 28 -3.16 -3.47 -3.08
N PHE A 29 -4.40 -3.80 -3.45
CA PHE A 29 -4.65 -5.04 -4.21
C PHE A 29 -4.01 -4.99 -5.60
N TRP A 30 -3.87 -3.80 -6.19
CA TRP A 30 -3.27 -3.66 -7.52
C TRP A 30 -1.77 -3.96 -7.44
N GLN A 31 -1.07 -3.43 -6.44
CA GLN A 31 0.34 -3.72 -6.21
C GLN A 31 0.53 -5.20 -5.84
N ILE A 32 -0.36 -5.80 -5.05
CA ILE A 32 -0.29 -7.23 -4.74
C ILE A 32 -0.44 -8.09 -6.00
N GLN A 33 -1.40 -7.78 -6.87
CA GLN A 33 -1.69 -8.58 -8.07
C GLN A 33 -0.65 -8.42 -9.19
N ASN A 34 -0.01 -7.25 -9.29
CA ASN A 34 0.85 -6.93 -10.43
C ASN A 34 2.34 -6.89 -10.05
N ILE A 35 2.69 -6.66 -8.79
CA ILE A 35 4.08 -6.51 -8.35
C ILE A 35 4.49 -7.64 -7.39
N LEU A 36 3.72 -7.88 -6.31
CA LEU A 36 4.10 -8.90 -5.32
C LEU A 36 3.89 -10.32 -5.85
N VAL A 37 2.73 -10.58 -6.45
CA VAL A 37 2.36 -11.90 -6.98
C VAL A 37 1.73 -11.77 -8.38
N PRO A 38 2.51 -11.34 -9.38
CA PRO A 38 2.09 -11.33 -10.77
C PRO A 38 1.68 -12.73 -11.24
N GLY A 39 0.81 -12.81 -12.25
CA GLY A 39 0.35 -14.12 -12.75
C GLY A 39 1.50 -15.02 -13.20
N ALA A 40 2.57 -14.43 -13.73
CA ALA A 40 3.77 -15.15 -14.16
C ALA A 40 4.55 -15.79 -13.01
N SER A 41 4.45 -15.30 -11.76
CA SER A 41 5.12 -15.86 -10.59
C SER A 41 4.28 -16.90 -9.84
N ASP A 42 3.05 -17.18 -10.29
CA ASP A 42 2.15 -18.19 -9.69
C ASP A 42 1.73 -19.26 -10.73
N PRO A 43 2.69 -20.04 -11.28
CA PRO A 43 2.40 -21.00 -12.35
C PRO A 43 1.44 -22.12 -11.94
N HIS A 44 1.39 -22.43 -10.64
CA HIS A 44 0.51 -23.47 -10.08
C HIS A 44 -0.83 -22.91 -9.57
N GLY A 45 -1.03 -21.58 -9.62
CA GLY A 45 -2.29 -20.96 -9.20
C GLY A 45 -2.53 -20.98 -7.68
N ASN A 46 -1.49 -21.19 -6.88
CA ASN A 46 -1.58 -21.27 -5.41
C ASN A 46 -2.05 -19.94 -4.80
N TRP A 47 -1.73 -18.82 -5.45
CA TRP A 47 -2.10 -17.48 -5.02
C TRP A 47 -3.35 -16.92 -5.67
N ARG A 48 -3.85 -17.57 -6.74
CA ARG A 48 -4.96 -17.06 -7.56
C ARG A 48 -6.17 -16.61 -6.73
N LYS A 49 -6.61 -17.39 -5.74
CA LYS A 49 -7.73 -17.01 -4.86
C LYS A 49 -7.33 -15.92 -3.86
N CYS A 50 -6.20 -16.11 -3.18
CA CYS A 50 -5.69 -15.21 -2.15
C CYS A 50 -5.45 -13.77 -2.66
N ARG A 51 -4.82 -13.60 -3.83
CA ARG A 51 -4.53 -12.26 -4.39
C ARG A 51 -5.75 -11.52 -4.92
N LEU A 52 -6.87 -12.23 -5.14
CA LEU A 52 -8.15 -11.63 -5.53
C LEU A 52 -9.01 -11.30 -4.29
N ASN A 53 -8.86 -12.09 -3.23
CA ASN A 53 -9.55 -11.89 -1.97
C ASN A 53 -8.72 -12.48 -0.81
N ILE A 54 -8.27 -11.62 0.09
CA ILE A 54 -7.37 -11.98 1.19
C ILE A 54 -7.98 -12.98 2.18
N HIS A 55 -9.32 -13.12 2.21
CA HIS A 55 -10.00 -14.13 3.04
C HIS A 55 -9.70 -15.58 2.62
N TYR A 56 -9.18 -15.79 1.41
CA TYR A 56 -8.79 -17.12 0.93
C TYR A 56 -7.30 -17.41 1.09
N CYS A 57 -6.53 -16.51 1.73
CA CYS A 57 -5.12 -16.74 1.99
C CYS A 57 -4.92 -17.73 3.12
N ASN A 58 -3.98 -18.65 2.95
CA ASN A 58 -3.50 -19.49 4.05
C ASN A 58 -2.49 -18.72 4.93
N THR A 59 -2.09 -19.30 6.07
CA THR A 59 -1.18 -18.66 7.04
C THR A 59 0.12 -18.18 6.40
N SER A 60 0.77 -18.99 5.57
CA SER A 60 2.03 -18.63 4.91
C SER A 60 1.85 -17.47 3.92
N GLN A 61 0.73 -17.43 3.21
CA GLN A 61 0.40 -16.31 2.31
C GLN A 61 0.14 -15.02 3.09
N ILE A 62 -0.55 -15.11 4.22
CA ILE A 62 -0.77 -13.96 5.11
C ILE A 62 0.56 -13.44 5.66
N GLU A 63 1.50 -14.30 6.06
CA GLU A 63 2.84 -13.89 6.52
C GLU A 63 3.58 -13.09 5.44
N ILE A 64 3.51 -13.52 4.18
CA ILE A 64 4.11 -12.80 3.05
C ILE A 64 3.43 -11.43 2.84
N LEU A 65 2.10 -11.35 2.94
CA LEU A 65 1.38 -10.06 2.87
C LEU A 65 1.75 -9.13 4.04
N GLN A 66 1.94 -9.67 5.25
CA GLN A 66 2.43 -8.90 6.40
C GLN A 66 3.86 -8.39 6.16
N GLY A 67 4.72 -9.22 5.58
CA GLY A 67 6.06 -8.82 5.16
C GLY A 67 6.03 -7.63 4.20
N PHE A 68 5.17 -7.69 3.18
CA PHE A 68 4.95 -6.60 2.22
C PHE A 68 4.48 -5.30 2.89
N ARG A 69 3.50 -5.37 3.80
CA ARG A 69 3.08 -4.24 4.63
C ARG A 69 4.25 -3.66 5.43
N ASN A 70 5.04 -4.51 6.08
CA ASN A 70 6.16 -4.08 6.91
C ASN A 70 7.25 -3.39 6.08
N SER A 71 7.50 -3.86 4.85
CA SER A 71 8.40 -3.19 3.91
C SER A 71 7.94 -1.78 3.55
N LEU A 72 6.63 -1.58 3.30
CA LEU A 72 6.06 -0.25 3.07
C LEU A 72 6.26 0.65 4.29
N LEU A 73 5.87 0.19 5.48
CA LEU A 73 5.99 0.98 6.71
C LEU A 73 7.43 1.35 7.02
N LYS A 74 8.37 0.43 6.79
CA LYS A 74 9.81 0.70 6.93
C LYS A 74 10.28 1.78 5.95
N ALA A 75 9.86 1.71 4.68
CA ALA A 75 10.23 2.71 3.68
C ALA A 75 9.65 4.10 4.00
N LEU A 76 8.47 4.17 4.63
CA LEU A 76 7.85 5.41 5.08
C LEU A 76 8.47 5.96 6.38
N GLY A 77 9.32 5.20 7.07
CA GLY A 77 9.87 5.58 8.38
C GLY A 77 10.64 6.91 8.36
N GLU A 78 11.37 7.20 7.27
CA GLU A 78 12.04 8.49 7.08
C GLU A 78 11.04 9.63 6.87
N PHE A 79 10.04 9.42 6.01
CA PHE A 79 9.01 10.43 5.72
C PHE A 79 8.14 10.73 6.95
N GLN A 80 7.91 9.74 7.82
CA GLN A 80 7.18 9.91 9.07
C GLN A 80 7.79 10.98 10.00
N GLN A 81 9.11 11.22 9.89
CA GLN A 81 9.79 12.24 10.69
C GLN A 81 9.63 13.66 10.10
N ASN A 82 9.07 13.79 8.91
CA ASN A 82 8.85 15.09 8.28
C ASN A 82 7.70 15.85 8.98
N LYS A 83 8.04 16.98 9.60
CA LYS A 83 7.08 17.83 10.34
C LYS A 83 6.09 18.56 9.44
N GLU A 84 6.40 18.70 8.15
CA GLU A 84 5.54 19.34 7.14
C GLU A 84 4.78 18.30 6.30
N GLY A 85 4.95 17.01 6.63
CA GLY A 85 4.29 15.90 5.96
C GLY A 85 3.21 15.25 6.82
N GLY A 86 2.27 14.61 6.15
CA GLY A 86 1.28 13.75 6.81
C GLY A 86 1.12 12.45 6.04
N MET A 87 0.62 11.41 6.70
CA MET A 87 0.27 10.18 6.01
C MET A 87 -0.92 9.47 6.65
N PHE A 88 -1.69 8.81 5.80
CA PHE A 88 -2.78 7.94 6.17
C PHE A 88 -2.60 6.58 5.51
N ILE A 89 -2.03 5.65 6.28
CA ILE A 89 -1.79 4.27 5.87
C ILE A 89 -2.73 3.35 6.64
N ASN A 90 -3.77 2.85 5.96
CA ASN A 90 -4.73 1.93 6.56
C ASN A 90 -4.45 0.48 6.14
N SER A 91 -5.08 -0.47 6.82
CA SER A 91 -4.91 -1.90 6.58
C SER A 91 -6.01 -2.51 5.71
N CYS A 92 -6.69 -1.73 4.86
CA CYS A 92 -7.71 -2.25 3.96
C CYS A 92 -7.10 -2.87 2.71
N PHE A 93 -7.77 -3.90 2.16
CA PHE A 93 -7.46 -4.49 0.86
C PHE A 93 -8.25 -3.75 -0.24
N ILE A 94 -7.70 -2.64 -0.73
CA ILE A 94 -8.39 -1.69 -1.62
C ILE A 94 -7.38 -0.99 -2.55
N HIS A 95 -7.85 -0.34 -3.61
CA HIS A 95 -7.06 0.49 -4.52
C HIS A 95 -7.84 1.77 -4.84
N CYS A 96 -7.16 2.89 -5.14
CA CYS A 96 -7.78 4.19 -5.44
C CYS A 96 -8.83 4.64 -4.40
N GLN A 97 -8.58 4.39 -3.11
CA GLN A 97 -9.59 4.50 -2.04
C GLN A 97 -10.26 5.88 -1.87
N THR A 98 -9.60 6.96 -2.30
CA THR A 98 -10.14 8.34 -2.20
C THR A 98 -11.05 8.71 -3.37
N TRP A 99 -11.05 7.93 -4.45
CA TRP A 99 -11.83 8.23 -5.66
C TRP A 99 -13.33 7.99 -5.47
N VAL A 100 -13.68 6.92 -4.75
CA VAL A 100 -15.08 6.52 -4.54
C VAL A 100 -15.60 7.15 -3.26
N ALA A 101 -16.17 8.35 -3.39
CA ALA A 101 -16.64 9.18 -2.29
C ALA A 101 -17.59 8.43 -1.35
N GLU A 102 -18.49 7.61 -1.92
CA GLU A 102 -19.47 6.83 -1.18
C GLU A 102 -18.78 5.91 -0.19
N THR A 103 -17.75 5.16 -0.61
CA THR A 103 -17.00 4.24 0.25
C THR A 103 -15.94 4.94 1.11
N TRP A 104 -15.38 6.06 0.65
CA TRP A 104 -14.37 6.80 1.39
C TRP A 104 -14.97 7.48 2.63
N HIS A 105 -16.18 8.02 2.51
CA HIS A 105 -16.86 8.75 3.57
C HIS A 105 -17.83 7.92 4.41
N LEU A 106 -17.89 6.58 4.23
CA LEU A 106 -18.75 5.73 5.07
C LEU A 106 -18.40 5.86 6.55
N ARG A 107 -19.39 5.57 7.39
CA ARG A 107 -19.20 5.50 8.85
C ARG A 107 -18.22 4.40 9.25
N SER A 108 -18.16 3.31 8.47
CA SER A 108 -17.25 2.18 8.69
C SER A 108 -15.87 2.35 8.07
N SER A 109 -15.62 3.44 7.34
CA SER A 109 -14.31 3.69 6.72
C SER A 109 -13.25 3.96 7.78
N PRO A 110 -11.98 3.59 7.53
CA PRO A 110 -10.88 3.96 8.40
C PRO A 110 -10.82 5.48 8.60
N ARG A 111 -10.63 5.92 9.84
CA ARG A 111 -10.51 7.33 10.21
C ARG A 111 -9.33 7.52 11.15
N ILE A 112 -8.71 8.70 11.08
CA ILE A 112 -7.78 9.15 12.12
C ILE A 112 -8.62 9.43 13.36
N LYS A 113 -8.25 8.83 14.50
CA LYS A 113 -8.86 9.19 15.78
C LYS A 113 -8.16 10.44 16.27
N GLU A 114 -8.94 11.50 16.49
CA GLU A 114 -8.51 12.71 17.20
C GLU A 114 -8.39 12.44 18.70
#